data_AF-A0A813GH06-F1
#
_entry.id   AF-A0A813GH06-F1
#
_cell.length_a   1.000
_cell.length_b   1.000
_cell.length_c   1.000
_cell.angle_alpha   90.00
_cell.angle_beta   90.00
_cell.angle_gamma   90.00
#
_symmetry.space_group_name_H-M   'P 1'
#
loop_
_entity.id
_entity.type
_entity.pdbx_description
1 polymer ?
#
loop_
_entity_poly.entity_id
_entity_poly.type
_entity_poly.pdbx_seq_one_letter_code
_entity_poly.pdbx_strand_id
1 'polypeptide(L)'
;MLIEDTCESLGSYYEAADGKQAMLGTMGDFGCYSFYFSHHVTSGEGGMVVCKTEEDYNFLRCLRAHGWTRHLTNRDKVEAQHPDIDSRFLFINLGFNL
;
A
#
# COMPACT_ATOMS: atom_id res chain seq x y z
N MET A 1 -0.46 4.17 -14.82
CA MET A 1 0.07 4.05 -13.45
C MET A 1 1.06 5.16 -13.21
N LEU A 2 0.82 5.98 -12.20
CA LEU A 2 1.70 7.02 -11.67
C LEU A 2 2.07 6.66 -10.22
N ILE A 3 3.36 6.59 -9.92
CA ILE A 3 3.87 6.29 -8.57
C ILE A 3 4.72 7.47 -8.13
N GLU A 4 4.45 8.00 -6.95
CA GLU A 4 5.22 9.08 -6.33
C GLU A 4 6.22 8.52 -5.33
N ASP A 5 7.51 8.71 -5.60
CA ASP A 5 8.54 8.55 -4.56
C ASP A 5 8.57 9.80 -3.68
N THR A 6 8.06 9.64 -2.46
CA THR A 6 7.87 10.73 -1.48
C THR A 6 8.72 10.48 -0.23
N CYS A 7 9.77 9.66 -0.33
CA CYS A 7 10.61 9.30 0.81
C CYS A 7 11.14 10.56 1.52
N GLU A 8 11.71 11.50 0.76
CA GLU A 8 12.32 12.72 1.29
C GLU A 8 11.37 13.93 1.32
N SER A 9 10.06 13.72 1.29
CA SER A 9 9.10 14.85 1.22
C SER A 9 7.80 14.64 2.00
N LEU A 10 7.82 13.76 3.01
CA LEU A 10 6.73 13.59 3.96
C LEU A 10 6.36 14.93 4.62
N GLY A 11 5.10 15.34 4.48
CA GLY A 11 4.56 16.58 5.03
C GLY A 11 4.56 17.77 4.07
N SER A 12 5.20 17.64 2.90
CA SER A 12 5.16 18.65 1.83
C SER A 12 3.86 18.54 1.01
N TYR A 13 3.50 19.62 0.32
CA TYR A 13 2.36 19.68 -0.59
C TYR A 13 2.74 20.35 -1.92
N TYR A 14 2.02 19.99 -2.98
CA TYR A 14 2.01 20.67 -4.26
C TYR A 14 0.83 21.65 -4.31
N GLU A 15 1.09 22.88 -4.77
CA GLU A 15 0.06 23.88 -5.05
C GLU A 15 -0.14 24.02 -6.56
N ALA A 16 -1.35 23.73 -7.03
CA ALA A 16 -1.72 23.84 -8.43
C ALA A 16 -2.01 25.31 -8.81
N ALA A 17 -2.01 25.60 -10.11
CA ALA A 17 -2.27 26.95 -10.63
C ALA A 17 -3.66 27.51 -10.26
N ASP A 18 -4.63 26.64 -9.93
CA ASP A 18 -5.96 27.01 -9.47
C ASP A 18 -6.05 27.20 -7.94
N GLY A 19 -4.91 27.15 -7.24
CA GLY A 19 -4.79 27.32 -5.79
C GLY A 19 -5.12 26.07 -4.97
N LYS A 20 -5.42 24.92 -5.59
CA LYS A 20 -5.64 23.68 -4.86
C LYS A 20 -4.32 23.09 -4.37
N GLN A 21 -4.34 22.61 -3.13
CA GLN A 21 -3.21 21.93 -2.51
C GLN A 21 -3.44 20.43 -2.44
N ALA A 22 -2.40 19.65 -2.73
CA ALA A 22 -2.38 18.21 -2.57
C ALA A 22 -1.11 17.78 -1.83
N MET A 23 -1.23 16.93 -0.81
CA MET A 23 -0.08 16.38 -0.12
C MET A 23 0.75 15.54 -1.10
N LEU A 24 2.07 15.68 -1.08
CA LEU A 24 2.93 14.84 -1.92
C LEU A 24 2.74 13.36 -1.55
N GLY A 25 2.71 12.49 -2.55
CA GLY A 25 2.40 11.06 -2.39
C GLY A 25 0.91 10.72 -2.49
N THR A 26 0.02 11.69 -2.71
CA THR A 26 -1.43 11.46 -2.82
C THR A 26 -2.02 11.74 -4.22
N MET A 27 -1.21 12.28 -5.13
CA MET A 27 -1.63 12.69 -6.46
C MET A 27 -1.59 11.53 -7.47
N GLY A 28 -0.61 10.63 -7.34
CA GLY A 28 -0.45 9.41 -8.12
C GLY A 28 -1.43 8.30 -7.75
N ASP A 29 -1.33 7.15 -8.40
CA ASP A 29 -2.06 5.93 -8.02
C ASP A 29 -1.52 5.37 -6.70
N PHE A 30 -0.19 5.47 -6.53
CA PHE A 30 0.53 5.08 -5.32
C PHE A 30 1.51 6.18 -4.88
N GLY A 31 1.72 6.31 -3.58
CA GLY A 31 2.78 7.11 -2.99
C GLY A 31 3.61 6.29 -2.00
N CYS A 32 4.91 6.50 -2.00
CA CYS A 32 5.85 5.79 -1.14
C CYS A 32 6.51 6.76 -0.16
N TYR A 33 6.56 6.38 1.11
CA TYR A 33 7.26 7.09 2.17
C TYR A 33 8.31 6.19 2.81
N SER A 34 9.40 6.80 3.27
CA SER A 34 10.47 6.14 4.02
C SER A 34 10.44 6.62 5.46
N PHE A 35 10.63 5.67 6.37
CA PHE A 35 10.79 5.91 7.80
C PHE A 35 12.16 5.47 8.29
N TYR A 36 13.17 5.55 7.42
CA TYR A 36 14.56 5.33 7.79
C TYR A 36 15.08 6.41 8.75
N PHE A 37 16.11 6.07 9.53
CA PHE A 37 16.67 6.91 10.60
C PHE A 37 16.86 8.40 10.26
N SER A 38 17.30 8.72 9.05
CA SER A 38 17.59 10.11 8.62
C SER A 38 16.43 10.80 7.89
N HIS A 39 15.20 10.29 7.97
CA HIS A 39 14.02 10.86 7.32
C HIS A 39 13.14 11.66 8.31
N HIS A 40 12.12 12.34 7.78
CA HIS A 40 11.22 13.24 8.52
C HIS A 40 10.60 12.60 9.79
N VAL A 41 10.21 11.32 9.70
CA VAL A 41 9.73 10.49 10.80
C VAL A 41 10.45 9.14 10.70
N THR A 42 10.80 8.53 11.82
CA THR A 42 11.59 7.29 11.85
C THR A 42 10.93 6.16 12.63
N SER A 43 11.06 4.93 12.09
CA SER A 43 10.82 3.65 12.78
C SER A 43 12.11 2.83 12.91
N GLY A 44 13.27 3.47 12.78
CA GLY A 44 14.57 2.82 12.60
C GLY A 44 14.78 2.44 11.13
N GLU A 45 14.03 1.42 10.69
CA GLU A 45 13.87 1.03 9.30
C GLU A 45 12.37 0.91 8.99
N GLY A 46 12.01 1.06 7.71
CA GLY A 46 10.63 0.85 7.25
C GLY A 46 10.17 1.91 6.26
N GLY A 47 8.93 1.75 5.83
CA GLY A 47 8.27 2.65 4.91
C GLY A 47 6.78 2.38 4.83
N MET A 48 6.09 3.14 4.00
CA MET A 48 4.66 3.03 3.79
C MET A 48 4.34 3.26 2.32
N VAL A 49 3.40 2.48 1.81
CA VAL A 49 2.75 2.75 0.52
C VAL A 49 1.32 3.20 0.79
N VAL A 50 0.92 4.31 0.19
CA VAL A 50 -0.46 4.79 0.14
C VAL A 50 -1.04 4.56 -1.25
N CYS A 51 -2.35 4.40 -1.34
CA CYS A 51 -3.08 4.19 -2.57
C CYS A 51 -4.50 4.78 -2.46
N LYS A 52 -5.20 4.89 -3.58
CA LYS A 52 -6.51 5.55 -3.65
C LYS A 52 -7.71 4.62 -3.46
N THR A 53 -7.54 3.32 -3.73
CA THR A 53 -8.66 2.37 -3.79
C THR A 53 -8.48 1.24 -2.79
N GLU A 54 -9.60 0.67 -2.33
CA GLU A 54 -9.59 -0.51 -1.47
C GLU A 54 -9.08 -1.76 -2.20
N GLU A 55 -9.25 -1.81 -3.53
CA GLU A 55 -8.72 -2.88 -4.37
C GLU A 55 -7.18 -2.88 -4.34
N ASP A 56 -6.56 -1.72 -4.60
CA ASP A 56 -5.11 -1.54 -4.51
C ASP A 56 -4.58 -1.80 -3.10
N TYR A 57 -5.33 -1.36 -2.08
CA TYR A 57 -4.98 -1.62 -0.68
C TYR A 57 -4.92 -3.12 -0.38
N ASN A 58 -5.92 -3.88 -0.82
CA ASN A 58 -5.94 -5.34 -0.68
C ASN A 58 -4.83 -6.01 -1.48
N PHE A 59 -4.59 -5.55 -2.71
CA PHE A 59 -3.50 -6.04 -3.54
C PHE A 59 -2.14 -5.86 -2.84
N LEU A 60 -1.84 -4.66 -2.32
CA LEU A 60 -0.61 -4.39 -1.57
C LEU A 60 -0.48 -5.27 -0.32
N ARG A 61 -1.56 -5.46 0.45
CA ARG A 61 -1.55 -6.34 1.63
C ARG A 61 -1.30 -7.80 1.29
N CYS A 62 -1.83 -8.26 0.16
CA CYS A 62 -1.59 -9.59 -0.38
C CYS A 62 -0.11 -9.75 -0.75
N LEU A 63 0.40 -8.84 -1.59
CA LEU A 63 1.79 -8.86 -2.09
C LEU A 63 2.81 -8.85 -0.95
N ARG A 64 2.61 -8.01 0.08
CA ARG A 64 3.55 -7.86 1.21
C ARG A 64 3.77 -9.18 1.97
N ALA A 65 2.74 -10.02 2.05
CA ALA A 65 2.72 -11.17 2.94
C ALA A 65 2.43 -12.45 2.16
N HIS A 66 3.40 -12.90 1.36
CA HIS A 66 3.37 -14.19 0.68
C HIS A 66 2.17 -14.45 -0.25
N GLY A 67 1.39 -13.42 -0.62
CA GLY A 67 0.28 -13.57 -1.56
C GLY A 67 -0.97 -14.20 -0.94
N TRP A 68 -1.04 -14.28 0.39
CA TRP A 68 -2.18 -14.89 1.09
C TRP A 68 -3.34 -13.91 1.35
N THR A 69 -4.49 -14.45 1.75
CA THR A 69 -5.73 -13.69 1.99
C THR A 69 -5.92 -13.19 3.42
N ARG A 70 -5.05 -13.59 4.37
CA ARG A 70 -5.24 -13.41 5.82
C ARG A 70 -5.47 -11.98 6.28
N HIS A 71 -4.99 -11.03 5.49
CA HIS A 71 -4.97 -9.61 5.80
C HIS A 71 -5.84 -8.79 4.84
N LEU A 72 -6.66 -9.41 3.99
CA LEU A 72 -7.52 -8.64 3.10
C LEU A 72 -8.75 -8.13 3.84
N THR A 73 -9.22 -6.92 3.50
CA THR A 73 -10.48 -6.39 4.03
C THR A 73 -11.68 -7.16 3.48
N ASN A 74 -11.56 -7.70 2.27
CA ASN A 74 -12.57 -8.51 1.59
C ASN A 74 -12.34 -10.02 1.73
N ARG A 75 -11.59 -10.46 2.76
CA ARG A 75 -11.19 -11.86 2.99
C ARG A 75 -12.35 -12.85 2.86
N ASP A 76 -13.48 -12.61 3.54
CA ASP A 76 -14.61 -13.54 3.55
C ASP A 76 -15.21 -13.76 2.16
N LYS A 77 -15.24 -12.70 1.32
CA LYS A 77 -15.73 -12.79 -0.06
C LYS A 77 -14.80 -13.62 -0.93
N VAL A 78 -13.48 -13.51 -0.71
CA VAL A 78 -12.47 -14.26 -1.45
C VAL A 78 -12.48 -15.72 -1.02
N GLU A 79 -12.55 -16.00 0.28
CA GLU A 79 -12.61 -17.37 0.81
C GLU A 79 -13.88 -18.11 0.36
N ALA A 80 -15.02 -17.42 0.28
CA ALA A 80 -16.25 -17.98 -0.25
C ALA A 80 -16.16 -18.40 -1.73
N GLN A 81 -15.24 -17.84 -2.51
CA GLN A 81 -14.99 -18.23 -3.90
C GLN A 81 -14.13 -19.48 -4.02
N HIS A 82 -13.48 -19.91 -2.93
CA HIS A 82 -12.58 -21.07 -2.88
C HIS A 82 -12.92 -22.00 -1.69
N PRO A 83 -14.15 -22.54 -1.63
CA PRO A 83 -14.62 -23.33 -0.47
C PRO A 83 -13.89 -24.67 -0.31
N ASP A 84 -13.21 -25.13 -1.35
CA ASP A 84 -12.41 -26.36 -1.41
C ASP A 84 -11.00 -26.21 -0.84
N ILE A 85 -10.55 -24.97 -0.57
CA ILE A 85 -9.22 -24.67 -0.07
C ILE A 85 -9.30 -24.22 1.39
N ASP A 86 -8.46 -24.76 2.26
CA ASP A 86 -8.32 -24.26 3.62
C ASP A 86 -7.82 -22.80 3.59
N SER A 87 -8.62 -21.89 4.13
CA SER A 87 -8.34 -20.45 4.27
C SER A 87 -6.91 -20.12 4.73
N ARG A 88 -6.30 -20.96 5.57
CA ARG A 88 -4.95 -20.74 6.09
C ARG A 88 -3.87 -20.88 5.03
N PHE A 89 -4.17 -21.58 3.94
CA PHE A 89 -3.30 -21.88 2.81
C PHE A 89 -3.85 -21.34 1.48
N LEU A 90 -4.76 -20.36 1.55
CA LEU A 90 -5.29 -19.70 0.36
C LEU A 90 -4.34 -18.57 -0.07
N PHE A 91 -3.64 -18.82 -1.18
CA PHE A 91 -2.76 -17.86 -1.84
C PHE A 91 -3.35 -17.49 -3.20
N ILE A 92 -3.73 -16.23 -3.36
CA ILE A 92 -4.47 -15.74 -4.53
C ILE A 92 -3.61 -14.91 -5.47
N ASN A 93 -2.38 -14.60 -5.07
CA ASN A 93 -1.46 -13.79 -5.85
C ASN A 93 -0.01 -14.19 -5.62
N LEU A 94 0.89 -13.61 -6.40
CA LEU A 94 2.31 -13.63 -6.11
C LEU A 94 2.57 -12.96 -4.76
N GLY A 95 3.47 -13.57 -4.00
CA GLY A 95 3.85 -13.10 -2.68
C GLY A 95 5.29 -12.66 -2.66
N PHE A 96 5.54 -11.52 -2.05
CA PHE A 96 6.87 -11.10 -1.65
C PHE A 96 7.04 -11.29 -0.14
N ASN A 97 8.28 -11.19 0.32
CA ASN A 97 8.64 -11.17 1.72
C ASN A 97 9.24 -9.78 1.99
N LEU A 98 8.36 -8.83 2.34
CA LEU A 98 8.67 -7.40 2.51
C LEU A 98 8.33 -6.97 3.94
#